data_AF-A0A2D8KDA6-F1
#
_entry.id   AF-A0A2D8KDA6-F1
#
_cell.length_a   1.000
_cell.length_b   1.000
_cell.length_c   1.000
_cell.angle_alpha   90.00
_cell.angle_beta   90.00
_cell.angle_gamma   90.00
#
_symmetry.space_group_name_H-M   'P 1'
#
loop_
_entity.id
_entity.type
_entity.pdbx_description
1 polymer ?
#
loop_
_entity_poly.entity_id
_entity_poly.type
_entity_poly.pdbx_seq_one_letter_code
_entity_poly.pdbx_strand_id
1 'polypeptide(L)' 'MMNWFKTFDKNYPFIVIVMLLLFGSLLIYLRAMDYIERPIILGYAMVGEGLYLFYKRYIKSQ' A
#
# COMPACT_ATOMS: atom_id res chain seq x y z
N MET A 1 16.81 -8.55 -11.53
CA MET A 1 15.85 -7.54 -11.02
C MET A 1 15.21 -7.91 -9.68
N MET A 2 14.89 -9.20 -9.41
CA MET A 2 14.16 -9.61 -8.19
C MET A 2 14.90 -9.38 -6.85
N ASN A 3 16.23 -9.35 -6.85
CA ASN A 3 17.01 -9.03 -5.62
C ASN A 3 16.93 -7.56 -5.23
N TRP A 4 16.82 -6.63 -6.19
CA TRP A 4 16.83 -5.21 -5.86
C TRP A 4 15.55 -4.80 -5.12
N PHE A 5 14.39 -5.30 -5.57
CA PHE A 5 13.10 -5.04 -4.93
C PHE A 5 13.02 -5.64 -3.52
N LYS A 6 13.56 -6.86 -3.33
CA LYS A 6 13.64 -7.49 -2.00
C LYS A 6 14.57 -6.73 -1.05
N THR A 7 15.71 -6.24 -1.54
CA THR A 7 16.64 -5.44 -0.73
C THR A 7 16.03 -4.08 -0.38
N PHE A 8 15.29 -3.47 -1.30
CA PHE A 8 14.58 -2.22 -1.05
C PHE A 8 13.49 -2.35 0.02
N ASP A 9 12.64 -3.39 -0.06
CA ASP A 9 11.63 -3.67 0.97
C ASP A 9 12.23 -3.98 2.34
N LYS A 10 13.45 -4.55 2.36
CA LYS A 10 14.18 -4.82 3.60
C LYS A 10 14.77 -3.55 4.21
N ASN A 11 15.30 -2.65 3.38
CA ASN A 11 15.97 -1.43 3.83
C ASN A 11 14.99 -0.26 4.09
N TYR A 12 13.89 -0.20 3.34
CA TYR A 12 12.91 0.88 3.37
C TYR A 12 11.46 0.37 3.46
N PRO A 13 11.15 -0.50 4.43
CA PRO A 13 9.80 -1.06 4.57
C PRO A 13 8.73 0.02 4.77
N PHE A 14 9.08 1.10 5.46
CA PHE A 14 8.20 2.23 5.67
C PHE A 14 7.78 2.92 4.37
N ILE A 15 8.72 3.08 3.41
CA ILE A 15 8.44 3.74 2.14
C ILE A 15 7.43 2.93 1.33
N VAL A 16 7.57 1.60 1.32
CA VAL A 16 6.62 0.70 0.65
C VAL A 16 5.22 0.82 1.25
N ILE A 17 5.12 0.85 2.58
CA ILE A 17 3.85 1.04 3.29
C ILE A 17 3.21 2.38 2.95
N VAL A 18 3.97 3.47 2.99
CA VAL A 18 3.47 4.82 2.65
C VAL A 18 3.00 4.88 1.21
N MET A 19 3.74 4.28 0.26
CA MET A 19 3.31 4.20 -1.13
C MET A 19 1.98 3.44 -1.26
N LEU A 20 1.83 2.29 -0.61
CA LEU A 20 0.58 1.51 -0.63
C LEU A 20 -0.61 2.32 -0.10
N LEU A 21 -0.42 3.05 1.00
CA LEU A 21 -1.46 3.90 1.57
C LEU A 21 -1.80 5.08 0.64
N LEU A 22 -0.80 5.75 0.06
CA LEU A 22 -1.00 6.89 -0.83
C LEU A 22 -1.69 6.49 -2.14
N PHE A 23 -1.18 5.47 -2.83
CA PHE A 23 -1.76 4.99 -4.08
C PHE A 23 -3.14 4.36 -3.86
N GLY A 24 -3.30 3.58 -2.79
CA GLY A 24 -4.59 3.00 -2.43
C GLY A 24 -5.63 4.09 -2.14
N SER A 25 -5.28 5.10 -1.34
CA SER A 25 -6.18 6.22 -1.03
C SER A 25 -6.50 7.06 -2.25
N LEU A 26 -5.51 7.29 -3.13
CA LEU A 26 -5.73 8.00 -4.39
C LEU A 26 -6.71 7.26 -5.30
N LEU A 27 -6.58 5.94 -5.42
CA LEU A 27 -7.52 5.13 -6.20
C LEU A 27 -8.94 5.14 -5.61
N ILE A 28 -9.05 5.09 -4.28
CA ILE A 28 -10.36 5.24 -3.60
C ILE A 28 -10.94 6.63 -3.86
N TYR A 29 -10.13 7.69 -3.78
CA TYR A 29 -10.56 9.06 -4.04
C TYR A 29 -11.01 9.26 -5.49
N LEU A 30 -10.23 8.80 -6.47
CA LEU A 30 -10.60 8.85 -7.88
C LEU A 30 -11.88 8.06 -8.15
N ARG A 31 -12.07 6.94 -7.45
CA ARG A 31 -13.33 6.19 -7.51
C ARG A 31 -14.50 6.96 -6.89
N ALA A 32 -14.31 7.59 -5.75
CA ALA A 32 -15.35 8.37 -5.06
C ALA A 32 -15.81 9.59 -5.86
N MET A 33 -14.93 10.13 -6.72
CA MET A 33 -15.22 11.21 -7.67
C MET A 33 -15.73 10.71 -9.04
N ASP A 34 -16.02 9.40 -9.18
CA ASP A 34 -16.45 8.75 -10.43
C ASP A 34 -15.50 8.93 -11.62
N TYR A 35 -14.22 9.26 -11.38
CA TYR A 35 -13.20 9.30 -12.44
C TYR A 35 -12.81 7.90 -12.95
N ILE A 36 -13.05 6.86 -12.16
CA ILE A 36 -12.71 5.47 -12.49
C ILE A 36 -13.89 4.57 -12.15
N GLU A 37 -14.35 3.73 -13.08
CA GLU A 37 -15.45 2.78 -12.85
C GLU A 37 -15.03 1.47 -12.18
N ARG A 38 -13.83 0.96 -12.49
CA ARG A 38 -13.27 -0.30 -11.96
C ARG A 38 -11.73 -0.26 -11.94
N PRO A 39 -11.06 -1.04 -11.06
CA PRO A 39 -11.61 -1.91 -10.02
C PRO A 39 -11.65 -1.20 -8.66
N ILE A 40 -12.84 -1.15 -8.05
CA ILE A 40 -13.07 -0.57 -6.71
C ILE A 40 -12.17 -1.24 -5.67
N ILE A 41 -12.04 -2.56 -5.77
CA ILE A 41 -11.39 -3.41 -4.77
C ILE A 41 -9.88 -3.15 -4.68
N LEU A 42 -9.24 -2.69 -5.76
CA LEU A 42 -7.79 -2.48 -5.78
C LEU A 42 -7.34 -1.40 -4.81
N GLY A 43 -8.05 -0.27 -4.75
CA GLY A 43 -7.71 0.82 -3.83
C GLY A 43 -7.82 0.38 -2.38
N TYR A 44 -8.94 -0.27 -2.01
CA TYR A 44 -9.15 -0.80 -0.66
C TYR A 44 -8.16 -1.91 -0.30
N ALA A 45 -7.82 -2.80 -1.24
CA ALA A 45 -6.84 -3.85 -1.02
C ALA A 45 -5.43 -3.27 -0.79
N MET A 46 -5.03 -2.25 -1.55
CA MET A 46 -3.75 -1.56 -1.36
C MET A 46 -3.66 -0.85 0.00
N VAL A 47 -4.72 -0.15 0.41
CA VAL A 47 -4.77 0.47 1.74
C VAL A 47 -4.73 -0.61 2.84
N GLY A 48 -5.51 -1.68 2.69
CA GLY A 48 -5.55 -2.79 3.63
C GLY A 48 -4.20 -3.47 3.81
N GLU A 49 -3.50 -3.79 2.70
CA GLU A 49 -2.14 -4.34 2.72
C GLU A 49 -1.14 -3.36 3.35
N GLY A 50 -1.23 -2.06 3.04
CA GLY A 50 -0.39 -1.04 3.66
C GLY A 50 -0.56 -1.01 5.19
N LEU A 51 -1.80 -1.00 5.68
CA LEU A 51 -2.11 -1.03 7.11
C LEU A 51 -1.68 -2.35 7.77
N TYR A 52 -1.89 -3.48 7.11
CA TYR A 52 -1.47 -4.79 7.62
C TYR A 52 0.06 -4.88 7.75
N LEU A 53 0.80 -4.43 6.74
CA LEU A 53 2.26 -4.38 6.78
C LEU A 53 2.76 -3.42 7.86
N PHE A 54 2.11 -2.27 8.02
CA PHE A 54 2.41 -1.33 9.10
C PHE A 54 2.24 -1.99 10.47
N TYR A 55 1.07 -2.57 10.72
CA TYR A 55 0.77 -3.27 11.97
C TYR A 55 1.77 -4.40 12.23
N LYS A 56 1.99 -5.26 11.24
CA LYS A 56 2.87 -6.42 11.37
C LYS A 56 4.32 -6.03 11.70
N ARG A 57 4.85 -4.99 11.05
CA ARG A 57 6.27 -4.61 11.18
C ARG A 57 6.55 -3.67 12.35
N TYR A 58 5.61 -2.80 12.72
CA TYR A 58 5.87 -1.75 13.70
C TYR A 58 5.10 -1.92 15.01
N ILE A 59 3.94 -2.59 14.99
CA ILE A 59 3.11 -2.76 16.19
C ILE A 59 3.27 -4.17 16.77
N LYS A 60 3.17 -5.21 15.94
CA LYS A 60 3.27 -6.61 16.38
C LYS A 60 4.73 -7.08 16.58
N SER A 61 5.67 -6.46 15.88
CA SER A 61 7.10 -6.82 15.92
C SER A 61 7.91 -5.99 16.92
N GLN A 62 7.29 -4.98 17.56
CA GLN A 62 7.79 -4.42 18.82
C GLN A 62 7.27 -5.26 19.98
#